data_AF-A0AAD5U7Z2-F1
#
_entry.id   AF-A0AAD5U7Z2-F1
#
_cell.length_a   1.000
_cell.length_b   1.000
_cell.length_c   1.000
_cell.angle_alpha   90.00
_cell.angle_beta   90.00
_cell.angle_gamma   90.00
#
_symmetry.space_group_name_H-M   'P 1'
#
loop_
_entity.id
_entity.type
_entity.pdbx_description
1 polymer ?
#
loop_
_entity_poly.entity_id
_entity_poly.type
_entity_poly.pdbx_seq_one_letter_code
_entity_poly.pdbx_strand_id
1 'polypeptide(L)'
;MNKKLTPKQIEMIHSMLRVDQAGEIGADSIYKGQHYILKNNQTLGPLIQHMWDQEKHHLSTMNKLVAEHRVRPSLLEPVWKTAGFALGTMSALLGKESAMALTEAVETVIGEHYNDQIRELLLIEGVEEIDELREIIKKFRDEELEHLNLAVDNDSKTV
;
A
#
# COMPACT_ATOMS: atom_id res chain seq x y z
N MET A 1 -11.55 -31.28 -4.73
CA MET A 1 -11.00 -31.07 -6.09
C MET A 1 -10.51 -29.63 -6.11
N ASN A 2 -9.19 -29.39 -6.15
CA ASN A 2 -8.67 -28.03 -6.24
C ASN A 2 -9.07 -27.48 -7.62
N LYS A 3 -9.97 -26.49 -7.67
CA LYS A 3 -10.43 -25.94 -8.94
C LYS A 3 -9.26 -25.17 -9.57
N LYS A 4 -9.20 -25.15 -10.90
CA LYS A 4 -8.23 -24.32 -11.62
C LYS A 4 -8.86 -22.99 -11.98
N LEU A 5 -8.06 -21.92 -11.97
CA LEU A 5 -8.48 -20.61 -12.43
C LEU A 5 -8.78 -20.61 -13.93
N THR A 6 -9.83 -19.88 -14.30
CA THR A 6 -10.13 -19.58 -15.70
C THR A 6 -9.17 -18.53 -16.24
N PRO A 7 -8.94 -18.45 -17.57
CA PRO A 7 -8.11 -17.40 -18.16
C PRO A 7 -8.54 -15.99 -17.75
N LYS A 8 -9.86 -15.73 -17.63
CA LYS A 8 -10.38 -14.42 -17.19
C LYS A 8 -9.99 -14.11 -15.75
N GLN A 9 -10.02 -15.09 -14.85
CA GLN A 9 -9.61 -14.91 -13.46
C GLN A 9 -8.11 -14.69 -13.34
N ILE A 10 -7.30 -15.39 -14.12
CA ILE A 10 -5.84 -15.19 -14.18
C ILE A 10 -5.52 -13.75 -14.60
N GLU A 11 -6.13 -13.26 -15.68
CA GLU A 11 -5.93 -11.87 -16.14
C GLU A 11 -6.39 -10.83 -15.11
N MET A 12 -7.49 -11.10 -14.41
CA MET A 12 -7.97 -10.24 -13.31
C MET A 12 -6.93 -10.16 -12.18
N ILE A 13 -6.41 -11.31 -11.71
CA ILE A 13 -5.37 -11.38 -10.68
C ILE A 13 -4.09 -10.69 -11.14
N HIS A 14 -3.69 -10.89 -12.40
CA HIS A 14 -2.52 -10.20 -12.97
C HIS A 14 -2.70 -8.69 -12.98
N SER A 15 -3.92 -8.20 -13.21
CA SER A 15 -4.21 -6.77 -13.15
C SER A 15 -4.14 -6.25 -11.72
N MET A 16 -4.76 -6.96 -10.76
CA MET A 16 -4.71 -6.63 -9.33
C MET A 16 -3.28 -6.49 -8.83
N LEU A 17 -2.49 -7.57 -8.94
CA LEU A 17 -1.11 -7.59 -8.43
C LEU A 17 -0.21 -6.51 -9.05
N ARG A 18 -0.45 -6.14 -10.31
CA ARG A 18 0.30 -5.07 -10.98
C ARG A 18 -0.06 -3.70 -10.41
N VAL A 19 -1.35 -3.46 -10.15
CA VAL A 19 -1.85 -2.20 -9.59
C VAL A 19 -1.40 -2.09 -8.14
N ASP A 20 -1.54 -3.15 -7.35
CA ASP A 20 -1.11 -3.19 -5.95
C ASP A 20 0.37 -2.90 -5.85
N GLN A 21 1.21 -3.63 -6.58
CA GLN A 21 2.66 -3.38 -6.58
C GLN A 21 2.98 -1.92 -6.95
N ALA A 22 2.27 -1.32 -7.92
CA ALA A 22 2.49 0.07 -8.29
C ALA A 22 2.07 1.05 -7.16
N GLY A 23 0.97 0.74 -6.45
CA GLY A 23 0.52 1.45 -5.26
C GLY A 23 1.56 1.39 -4.14
N GLU A 24 2.01 0.19 -3.80
CA GLU A 24 3.03 -0.08 -2.77
C GLU A 24 4.37 0.60 -3.08
N ILE A 25 4.77 0.66 -4.35
CA ILE A 25 5.95 1.43 -4.77
C ILE A 25 5.77 2.92 -4.47
N GLY A 26 4.56 3.44 -4.71
CA GLY A 26 4.21 4.83 -4.42
C GLY A 26 4.23 5.11 -2.92
N ALA A 27 3.55 4.28 -2.13
CA ALA A 27 3.47 4.38 -0.67
C ALA A 27 4.85 4.31 -0.01
N ASP A 28 5.65 3.27 -0.29
CA ASP A 28 7.05 3.15 0.19
C ASP A 28 7.86 4.41 -0.13
N SER A 29 7.69 4.97 -1.33
CA SER A 29 8.41 6.17 -1.76
C SER A 29 7.95 7.42 -1.01
N ILE A 30 6.65 7.58 -0.75
CA ILE A 30 6.08 8.68 0.04
C ILE A 30 6.63 8.60 1.47
N TYR A 31 6.52 7.45 2.12
CA TYR A 31 7.01 7.27 3.49
C TYR A 31 8.51 7.47 3.60
N LYS A 32 9.29 6.98 2.63
CA LYS A 32 10.73 7.28 2.54
C LYS A 32 11.00 8.78 2.46
N GLY A 33 10.21 9.52 1.69
CA GLY A 33 10.30 10.97 1.56
C GLY A 33 9.93 11.72 2.85
N GLN A 34 8.87 11.30 3.53
CA GLN A 34 8.46 11.85 4.82
C GLN A 34 9.51 11.55 5.90
N HIS A 35 9.97 10.31 5.99
CA HIS A 35 10.99 9.87 6.95
C HIS A 35 12.31 10.62 6.75
N TYR A 36 12.70 10.90 5.50
CA TYR A 36 13.92 11.68 5.21
C TYR A 36 13.94 13.03 5.95
N ILE A 37 12.79 13.69 6.05
CA ILE A 37 12.61 14.98 6.73
C ILE A 37 12.36 14.81 8.23
N LEU A 38 11.50 13.87 8.62
CA LEU A 38 10.97 13.77 9.99
C LEU A 38 11.74 12.82 10.91
N LYS A 39 12.72 12.05 10.42
CA LYS A 39 13.45 11.02 11.21
C LYS A 39 14.02 11.50 12.55
N ASN A 40 14.40 12.78 12.67
CA ASN A 40 14.98 13.33 13.89
C ASN A 40 13.93 13.99 14.82
N ASN A 41 12.67 14.05 14.41
CA ASN A 41 11.57 14.51 15.26
C ASN A 41 11.28 13.44 16.32
N GLN A 42 11.27 13.82 17.60
CA GLN A 42 11.15 12.89 18.72
C GLN A 42 9.82 12.12 18.75
N THR A 43 8.75 12.68 18.19
CA THR A 43 7.42 12.07 18.17
C THR A 43 7.10 11.48 16.81
N LEU A 44 7.34 12.23 15.73
CA LEU A 44 6.96 11.82 14.38
C LEU A 44 7.95 10.84 13.75
N GLY A 45 9.24 10.91 14.11
CA GLY A 45 10.25 10.02 13.55
C GLY A 45 9.92 8.55 13.77
N PRO A 46 9.67 8.11 15.02
CA PRO A 46 9.26 6.74 15.32
C PRO A 46 7.94 6.33 14.66
N LEU A 47 6.94 7.22 14.64
CA LEU A 47 5.63 6.95 14.03
C LEU A 47 5.74 6.70 12.52
N ILE A 48 6.41 7.59 11.79
CA ILE A 48 6.63 7.46 10.36
C ILE A 48 7.50 6.22 10.06
N GLN A 49 8.51 5.95 10.89
CA GLN A 49 9.35 4.76 10.71
C GLN A 49 8.55 3.46 10.84
N HIS A 50 7.61 3.40 11.80
CA HIS A 50 6.75 2.24 12.02
C HIS A 50 5.88 1.95 10.79
N MET A 51 5.12 2.95 10.32
CA MET A 51 4.27 2.80 9.13
C MET A 51 5.12 2.46 7.89
N TRP A 52 6.28 3.12 7.73
CA TRP A 52 7.20 2.81 6.63
C TRP A 52 7.76 1.38 6.67
N ASP A 53 7.99 0.81 7.86
CA ASP A 53 8.42 -0.58 8.01
C ASP A 53 7.33 -1.57 7.54
N GLN A 54 6.06 -1.23 7.74
CA GLN A 54 4.92 -1.99 7.19
C GLN A 54 4.87 -1.86 5.66
N GLU A 55 4.99 -0.66 5.09
CA GLU A 55 5.05 -0.46 3.63
C GLU A 55 6.19 -1.22 2.95
N LYS A 56 7.38 -1.24 3.58
CA LYS A 56 8.51 -2.05 3.09
C LYS A 56 8.14 -3.54 3.05
N HIS A 57 7.37 -4.02 4.04
CA HIS A 57 6.88 -5.39 4.07
C HIS A 57 5.80 -5.63 3.00
N HIS A 58 4.87 -4.69 2.82
CA HIS A 58 3.82 -4.77 1.80
C HIS A 58 4.44 -4.85 0.39
N LEU A 59 5.31 -3.90 0.04
CA LEU A 59 6.04 -3.87 -1.22
C LEU A 59 6.87 -5.14 -1.45
N SER A 60 7.59 -5.62 -0.42
CA SER A 60 8.36 -6.87 -0.52
C SER A 60 7.48 -8.08 -0.83
N THR A 61 6.29 -8.13 -0.25
CA THR A 61 5.32 -9.21 -0.48
C THR A 61 4.69 -9.10 -1.87
N MET A 62 4.28 -7.90 -2.30
CA MET A 62 3.75 -7.68 -3.64
C MET A 62 4.77 -8.00 -4.73
N ASN A 63 6.04 -7.67 -4.51
CA ASN A 63 7.12 -8.07 -5.43
C ASN A 63 7.24 -9.60 -5.58
N LYS A 64 7.04 -10.36 -4.49
CA LYS A 64 7.04 -11.83 -4.54
C LYS A 64 5.83 -12.34 -5.31
N LEU A 65 4.63 -11.85 -5.00
CA LEU A 65 3.40 -12.24 -5.70
C LEU A 65 3.48 -11.94 -7.20
N VAL A 66 3.94 -10.75 -7.58
CA VAL A 66 4.17 -10.39 -8.98
C VAL A 66 5.14 -11.36 -9.67
N ALA A 67 6.22 -11.76 -8.99
CA ALA A 67 7.19 -12.72 -9.53
C ALA A 67 6.61 -14.14 -9.65
N GLU A 68 5.92 -14.62 -8.63
CA GLU A 68 5.30 -15.95 -8.57
C GLU A 68 4.25 -16.13 -9.67
N HIS A 69 3.39 -15.11 -9.87
CA HIS A 69 2.38 -15.08 -10.91
C HIS A 69 2.93 -14.65 -12.29
N ARG A 70 4.23 -14.33 -12.39
CA ARG A 70 4.89 -13.84 -13.63
C ARG A 70 4.18 -12.62 -14.23
N VAL A 71 3.66 -11.76 -13.37
CA VAL A 71 3.01 -10.52 -13.75
C VAL A 71 4.07 -9.55 -14.24
N ARG A 72 3.81 -8.92 -15.38
CA ARG A 72 4.66 -7.83 -15.87
C ARG A 72 4.43 -6.58 -15.00
N PRO A 73 5.47 -6.01 -14.35
CA PRO A 73 5.34 -4.77 -13.57
C PRO A 73 4.93 -3.56 -14.42
N SER A 74 4.49 -2.49 -13.77
CA SER A 74 4.17 -1.23 -14.43
C SER A 74 5.44 -0.57 -15.01
N LEU A 75 5.37 -0.09 -16.25
CA LEU A 75 6.45 0.71 -16.86
C LEU A 75 6.63 2.08 -16.21
N LEU A 76 5.61 2.54 -15.46
CA LEU A 76 5.62 3.84 -14.77
C LEU A 76 6.26 3.76 -13.37
N GLU A 77 6.76 2.61 -12.95
CA GLU A 77 7.45 2.43 -11.67
C GLU A 77 8.51 3.52 -11.37
N PRO A 78 9.41 3.91 -12.29
CA PRO A 78 10.39 4.97 -12.02
C PRO A 78 9.73 6.33 -11.74
N VAL A 79 8.59 6.60 -12.39
CA VAL A 79 7.81 7.83 -12.20
C VAL A 79 7.18 7.83 -10.82
N TRP A 80 6.56 6.72 -10.41
CA TRP A 80 5.95 6.57 -9.09
C TRP A 80 6.95 6.72 -7.96
N LYS A 81 8.14 6.12 -8.10
CA LYS A 81 9.21 6.28 -7.10
C LYS A 81 9.62 7.74 -6.91
N THR A 82 9.82 8.44 -8.03
CA THR A 82 10.29 9.83 -8.01
C THR A 82 9.21 10.76 -7.49
N ALA A 83 7.98 10.61 -8.00
CA ALA A 83 6.85 11.44 -7.60
C ALA A 83 6.45 11.20 -6.14
N GLY A 84 6.38 9.94 -5.70
CA GLY A 84 6.06 9.58 -4.32
C GLY A 84 7.07 10.18 -3.35
N PHE A 85 8.37 10.00 -3.60
CA PHE A 85 9.41 10.59 -2.76
C PHE A 85 9.31 12.12 -2.70
N ALA A 86 9.13 12.78 -3.85
CA ALA A 86 8.97 14.23 -3.89
C ALA A 86 7.74 14.69 -3.08
N LEU A 87 6.59 14.05 -3.25
CA LEU A 87 5.37 14.36 -2.52
C LEU A 87 5.54 14.17 -1.01
N GLY A 88 6.10 13.03 -0.57
CA GLY A 88 6.34 12.76 0.84
C GLY A 88 7.33 13.73 1.49
N THR A 89 8.40 14.10 0.78
CA THR A 89 9.33 15.13 1.27
C THR A 89 8.66 16.50 1.35
N MET A 90 7.91 16.91 0.33
CA MET A 90 7.24 18.21 0.31
C MET A 90 6.18 18.32 1.40
N SER A 91 5.37 17.28 1.61
CA SER A 91 4.34 17.28 2.66
C SER A 91 4.98 17.37 4.05
N ALA A 92 6.06 16.63 4.30
CA ALA A 92 6.78 16.68 5.57
C ALA A 92 7.48 18.01 5.83
N LEU A 93 7.96 18.69 4.78
CA LEU A 93 8.52 20.04 4.90
C LEU A 93 7.46 21.09 5.29
N LEU A 94 6.20 20.87 4.90
CA LEU A 94 5.08 21.77 5.22
C LEU A 94 4.56 21.58 6.65
N GLY A 95 4.91 20.48 7.32
CA GLY A 95 4.58 20.25 8.72
C GLY A 95 3.95 18.88 8.98
N LYS A 96 3.56 18.67 10.23
CA LYS A 96 2.95 17.42 10.69
C LYS A 96 1.62 17.17 9.98
N GLU A 97 0.77 18.19 9.96
CA GLU A 97 -0.60 18.17 9.45
C GLU A 97 -0.59 17.82 7.95
N SER A 98 0.29 18.45 7.18
CA SER A 98 0.45 18.13 5.76
C SER A 98 0.97 16.72 5.51
N ALA A 99 1.88 16.21 6.35
CA ALA A 99 2.34 14.83 6.25
C ALA A 99 1.22 13.82 6.56
N MET A 100 0.46 14.05 7.64
CA MET A 100 -0.65 13.18 8.04
C MET A 100 -1.81 13.24 7.04
N ALA A 101 -2.15 14.41 6.50
CA ALA A 101 -3.17 14.53 5.45
C ALA A 101 -2.77 13.79 4.16
N LEU A 102 -1.48 13.81 3.79
CA LEU A 102 -1.01 13.00 2.65
C LEU A 102 -1.12 11.51 2.95
N THR A 103 -0.73 11.07 4.15
CA THR A 103 -0.90 9.69 4.59
C THR A 103 -2.38 9.29 4.53
N GLU A 104 -3.27 10.03 5.17
CA GLU A 104 -4.72 9.79 5.16
C GLU A 104 -5.27 9.60 3.74
N ALA A 105 -4.91 10.49 2.81
CA ALA A 105 -5.36 10.42 1.44
C ALA A 105 -4.85 9.18 0.69
N VAL A 106 -3.60 8.79 0.93
CA VAL A 106 -3.00 7.59 0.30
C VAL A 106 -3.63 6.33 0.86
N GLU A 107 -3.71 6.18 2.17
CA GLU A 107 -4.22 4.96 2.81
C GLU A 107 -5.72 4.76 2.58
N THR A 108 -6.48 5.85 2.45
CA THR A 108 -7.88 5.76 2.04
C THR A 108 -8.01 5.11 0.66
N VAL A 109 -7.22 5.56 -0.32
CA VAL A 109 -7.28 5.04 -1.69
C VAL A 109 -6.79 3.59 -1.75
N ILE A 110 -5.70 3.25 -1.05
CA ILE A 110 -5.18 1.88 -1.01
C ILE A 110 -6.17 0.95 -0.29
N GLY A 111 -6.68 1.35 0.87
CA GLY A 111 -7.66 0.57 1.64
C GLY A 111 -8.98 0.34 0.88
N GLU A 112 -9.47 1.34 0.15
CA GLU A 112 -10.62 1.17 -0.75
C GLU A 112 -10.32 0.17 -1.87
N HIS A 113 -9.14 0.26 -2.49
CA HIS A 113 -8.72 -0.68 -3.53
C HIS A 113 -8.68 -2.13 -3.02
N TYR A 114 -8.08 -2.36 -1.84
CA TYR A 114 -8.04 -3.69 -1.24
C TYR A 114 -9.43 -4.21 -0.88
N ASN A 115 -10.33 -3.35 -0.39
CA ASN A 115 -11.72 -3.75 -0.14
C ASN A 115 -12.42 -4.21 -1.42
N ASP A 116 -12.22 -3.53 -2.55
CA ASP A 116 -12.77 -3.93 -3.85
C ASP A 116 -12.19 -5.27 -4.32
N GLN A 117 -10.87 -5.45 -4.21
CA GLN A 117 -10.23 -6.71 -4.58
C GLN A 117 -10.71 -7.89 -3.73
N ILE A 118 -10.86 -7.71 -2.41
CA ILE A 118 -11.39 -8.75 -1.53
C ILE A 118 -12.79 -9.18 -2.00
N ARG A 119 -13.65 -8.23 -2.43
CA ARG A 119 -14.97 -8.56 -2.98
C ARG A 119 -14.87 -9.40 -4.25
N GLU A 120 -13.95 -9.06 -5.15
CA GLU A 120 -13.73 -9.83 -6.39
C GLU A 120 -13.16 -11.24 -6.11
N LEU A 121 -12.20 -11.35 -5.18
CA LEU A 121 -11.59 -12.63 -4.79
C LEU A 121 -12.59 -13.56 -4.09
N LEU A 122 -13.55 -13.01 -3.33
CA LEU A 122 -14.63 -13.80 -2.72
C LEU A 122 -15.54 -14.50 -3.74
N LEU A 123 -15.57 -14.04 -5.00
CA LEU A 123 -16.35 -14.70 -6.06
C LEU A 123 -15.67 -15.98 -6.60
N ILE A 124 -14.45 -16.27 -6.16
CA ILE A 124 -13.67 -17.42 -6.60
C ILE A 124 -13.50 -18.38 -5.41
N GLU A 125 -14.22 -19.50 -5.44
CA GLU A 125 -14.21 -20.48 -4.36
C GLU A 125 -13.54 -21.81 -4.73
N GLY A 126 -12.86 -22.41 -3.76
CA GLY A 126 -12.26 -23.74 -3.89
C GLY A 126 -10.94 -23.76 -4.66
N VAL A 127 -10.21 -22.64 -4.62
CA VAL A 127 -8.86 -22.46 -5.15
C VAL A 127 -7.99 -21.94 -4.00
N GLU A 128 -7.12 -22.80 -3.46
CA GLU A 128 -6.30 -22.52 -2.27
C GLU A 128 -5.44 -21.25 -2.41
N GLU A 129 -4.81 -21.07 -3.57
CA GLU A 129 -4.01 -19.88 -3.91
C GLU A 129 -4.82 -18.56 -3.80
N ILE A 130 -6.12 -18.60 -4.08
CA ILE A 130 -6.99 -17.42 -3.95
C ILE A 130 -7.38 -17.17 -2.50
N ASP A 131 -7.57 -18.24 -1.73
CA ASP A 131 -7.82 -18.11 -0.30
C ASP A 131 -6.59 -17.49 0.38
N GLU A 132 -5.37 -17.93 0.04
CA GLU A 132 -4.12 -17.34 0.51
C GLU A 132 -3.96 -15.87 0.10
N LEU A 133 -4.14 -15.56 -1.19
CA LEU A 133 -4.07 -14.18 -1.69
C LEU A 133 -5.05 -13.28 -0.96
N ARG A 134 -6.30 -13.73 -0.76
CA ARG A 134 -7.32 -12.95 -0.06
C ARG A 134 -6.93 -12.67 1.39
N GLU A 135 -6.30 -13.60 2.10
CA GLU A 135 -5.84 -13.35 3.47
C GLU A 135 -4.68 -12.35 3.51
N ILE A 136 -3.76 -12.38 2.53
CA ILE A 136 -2.71 -11.36 2.39
C ILE A 136 -3.33 -9.97 2.18
N ILE A 137 -4.24 -9.83 1.21
CA ILE A 137 -4.89 -8.56 0.90
C ILE A 137 -5.70 -8.02 2.07
N LYS A 138 -6.41 -8.89 2.80
CA LYS A 138 -7.11 -8.50 4.05
C LYS A 138 -6.16 -7.97 5.10
N LYS A 139 -5.01 -8.64 5.29
CA LYS A 139 -4.00 -8.21 6.25
C LYS A 139 -3.50 -6.80 5.91
N PHE A 140 -3.12 -6.57 4.65
CA PHE A 140 -2.64 -5.25 4.23
C PHE A 140 -3.73 -4.19 4.36
N ARG A 141 -4.97 -4.49 3.96
CA ARG A 141 -6.12 -3.61 4.19
C ARG A 141 -6.29 -3.22 5.67
N ASP A 142 -6.14 -4.17 6.59
CA ASP A 142 -6.25 -3.88 8.02
C ASP A 142 -5.07 -3.03 8.54
N GLU A 143 -3.86 -3.25 8.01
CA GLU A 143 -2.66 -2.44 8.28
C GLU A 143 -2.81 -1.00 7.71
N GLU A 144 -3.37 -0.83 6.51
CA GLU A 144 -3.65 0.51 5.96
C GLU A 144 -4.71 1.27 6.76
N LEU A 145 -5.71 0.56 7.30
CA LEU A 145 -6.67 1.17 8.21
C LEU A 145 -6.01 1.62 9.52
N GLU A 146 -5.01 0.89 10.02
CA GLU A 146 -4.20 1.33 11.16
C GLU A 146 -3.43 2.61 10.82
N HIS A 147 -2.74 2.66 9.67
CA HIS A 147 -2.04 3.85 9.19
C HIS A 147 -2.98 5.06 9.07
N LEU A 148 -4.15 4.86 8.47
CA LEU A 148 -5.20 5.88 8.34
C LEU A 148 -5.64 6.42 9.70
N ASN A 149 -5.94 5.55 10.66
CA ASN A 149 -6.36 5.95 12.00
C ASN A 149 -5.24 6.73 12.71
N LEU A 150 -4.00 6.27 12.60
CA LEU A 150 -2.84 6.98 13.15
C LEU A 150 -2.69 8.37 12.52
N ALA A 151 -2.91 8.52 11.22
CA ALA A 151 -2.88 9.81 10.54
C ALA A 151 -3.98 10.74 11.06
N VAL A 152 -5.23 10.28 11.16
CA VAL A 152 -6.37 11.07 11.67
C VAL A 152 -6.15 11.48 13.14
N ASP A 153 -5.69 10.56 13.98
CA ASP A 153 -5.40 10.84 15.39
C ASP A 153 -4.25 11.85 15.56
N ASN A 154 -3.34 11.91 14.59
CA ASN A 154 -2.22 12.83 14.58
C ASN A 154 -2.49 14.14 13.83
N ASP A 155 -3.48 14.21 12.96
CA ASP A 155 -3.94 15.45 12.31
C ASP A 155 -4.97 16.20 13.18
N SER A 156 -5.75 15.49 13.98
CA SER A 156 -6.87 16.04 14.77
C SER A 156 -6.47 16.85 16.01
N LYS A 157 -5.48 17.75 15.93
CA LYS A 157 -5.34 18.91 16.84
C LYS A 157 -4.66 20.07 16.11
N THR A 158 -5.44 21.04 15.62
CA THR A 158 -5.41 22.48 16.00
C THR A 158 -6.35 23.29 15.06
N VAL A 159 -7.56 23.59 15.53
CA VAL A 159 -8.27 24.85 15.23
C VAL A 159 -8.74 25.43 16.57
#